data_AF-A0A4Y2D034-F1
#
_entry.id   AF-A0A4Y2D034-F1
#
_cell.length_a   1.000
_cell.length_b   1.000
_cell.length_c   1.000
_cell.angle_alpha   90.00
_cell.angle_beta   90.00
_cell.angle_gamma   90.00
#
_symmetry.space_group_name_H-M   'P 1'
#
loop_
_entity.id
_entity.type
_entity.pdbx_description
1 polymer ?
#
loop_
_entity_poly.entity_id
_entity_poly.type
_entity_poly.pdbx_seq_one_letter_code
_entity_poly.pdbx_strand_id
1 'polypeptide(L)'
;MAWGHTGSPIRLRKARQTLLARKLMVTVFWDAQEILLIEFMTRGTTINSEVYCHTLKELQRAIQKKCRGLLSSGVVLLHDNARPQTAVRTGEVLRKFKWDVFQHPPYSPELATSDFHLFTAMKKWLGGQHFADDEKLKNAVTHWLKSQAAAF
;
A
#
# COMPACT_ATOMS: atom_id res chain seq x y z
N MET A 1 -17.38 -37.10 9.35
CA MET A 1 -18.76 -36.63 9.08
C MET A 1 -18.69 -35.52 8.06
N ALA A 2 -19.23 -35.74 6.86
CA ALA A 2 -19.35 -34.71 5.83
C ALA A 2 -20.81 -34.27 5.79
N TRP A 3 -21.05 -32.99 6.08
CA TRP A 3 -22.39 -32.41 6.01
C TRP A 3 -22.70 -32.05 4.54
N GLY A 4 -23.78 -32.62 4.00
CA GLY A 4 -24.35 -32.26 2.70
C GLY A 4 -25.54 -33.15 2.34
N HIS A 5 -26.71 -32.56 2.10
CA HIS A 5 -27.92 -33.28 1.69
C HIS A 5 -27.87 -33.64 0.20
N THR A 6 -28.54 -34.75 -0.16
CA THR A 6 -28.56 -35.38 -1.49
C THR A 6 -29.14 -34.52 -2.62
N GLY A 7 -29.59 -33.30 -2.34
CA GLY A 7 -30.15 -32.34 -3.30
C GLY A 7 -29.47 -30.97 -3.30
N SER A 8 -28.33 -30.80 -2.62
CA SER A 8 -27.62 -29.52 -2.65
C SER A 8 -27.04 -29.25 -4.04
N PRO A 9 -27.22 -28.06 -4.64
CA PRO A 9 -26.62 -27.73 -5.93
C PRO A 9 -25.10 -27.96 -5.85
N ILE A 10 -24.58 -28.66 -6.87
CA ILE A 10 -23.16 -28.99 -7.03
C ILE A 10 -22.33 -27.78 -6.63
N ARG A 11 -21.41 -27.99 -5.67
CA ARG A 11 -20.46 -26.96 -5.18
C ARG A 11 -20.08 -26.06 -6.35
N LEU A 12 -20.49 -24.79 -6.29
CA LEU A 12 -20.04 -23.79 -7.24
C LEU A 12 -18.52 -23.93 -7.34
N ARG A 13 -18.06 -24.32 -8.52
CA ARG A 13 -16.64 -24.44 -8.83
C ARG A 13 -16.05 -23.08 -8.45
N LYS A 14 -15.23 -23.04 -7.38
CA LYS A 14 -14.54 -21.80 -6.96
C LYS A 14 -14.02 -21.15 -8.25
N ALA A 15 -14.45 -19.92 -8.52
CA ALA A 15 -13.96 -19.17 -9.66
C ALA A 15 -12.44 -19.31 -9.67
N ARG A 16 -11.89 -19.95 -10.71
CA ARG A 16 -10.46 -20.23 -10.79
C ARG A 16 -9.73 -18.89 -10.65
N GLN A 17 -8.76 -18.85 -9.74
CA GLN A 17 -7.92 -17.70 -9.39
C GLN A 17 -6.97 -17.26 -10.54
N THR A 18 -7.38 -17.37 -11.80
CA THR A 18 -6.56 -17.00 -12.96
C THR A 18 -6.28 -15.49 -13.03
N LEU A 19 -7.05 -14.66 -12.29
CA LEU A 19 -6.84 -13.21 -12.17
C LEU A 19 -5.54 -12.80 -11.47
N LEU A 20 -4.87 -13.70 -10.74
CA LEU A 20 -3.66 -13.34 -9.97
C LEU A 20 -2.40 -13.18 -10.83
N ALA A 21 -2.35 -13.74 -12.04
CA ALA A 21 -1.13 -13.71 -12.87
C ALA A 21 -0.77 -12.30 -13.39
N ARG A 22 -1.72 -11.35 -13.35
CA ARG A 22 -1.50 -9.97 -13.83
C ARG A 22 -1.64 -8.88 -12.76
N LYS A 23 -1.60 -9.25 -11.48
CA LYS A 23 -1.69 -8.27 -10.39
C LYS A 23 -0.33 -7.60 -10.18
N LEU A 24 -0.34 -6.27 -10.15
CA LEU A 24 0.79 -5.45 -9.75
C LEU A 24 0.47 -4.79 -8.41
N MET A 25 1.45 -4.75 -7.50
CA MET A 25 1.28 -4.17 -6.18
C MET A 25 2.03 -2.84 -6.13
N VAL A 26 1.41 -1.83 -5.50
CA VAL A 26 1.97 -0.51 -5.32
C VAL A 26 1.97 -0.17 -3.84
N THR A 27 3.08 0.38 -3.36
CA THR A 27 3.20 0.99 -2.04
C THR A 27 3.26 2.49 -2.23
N VAL A 28 2.40 3.23 -1.54
CA VAL A 28 2.33 4.69 -1.63
C VAL A 28 2.47 5.28 -0.24
N PHE A 29 3.37 6.25 -0.10
CA PHE A 29 3.48 7.11 1.08
C PHE A 29 3.18 8.54 0.67
N TRP A 30 2.40 9.22 1.51
CA TRP A 30 1.91 10.57 1.25
C TRP A 30 1.62 11.25 2.59
N ASP A 31 1.59 12.57 2.57
CA ASP A 31 1.16 13.41 3.69
C ASP A 31 0.04 14.36 3.21
N ALA A 32 -0.39 15.29 4.06
CA ALA A 32 -1.42 16.26 3.73
C ALA A 32 -1.02 17.27 2.63
N GLN A 33 0.22 17.25 2.14
CA GLN A 33 0.71 18.18 1.13
C GLN A 33 0.97 17.48 -0.21
N GLU A 34 1.56 16.29 -0.18
CA GLU A 34 1.92 15.59 -1.42
C GLU A 34 2.14 14.09 -1.28
N ILE A 35 2.26 13.43 -2.44
CA ILE A 35 2.77 12.07 -2.54
C ILE A 35 4.29 12.07 -2.37
N LEU A 36 4.78 11.41 -1.32
CA LEU A 36 6.19 11.35 -0.96
C LEU A 36 6.93 10.26 -1.75
N LEU A 37 6.36 9.06 -1.83
CA LEU A 37 6.97 7.90 -2.47
C LEU A 37 5.90 7.01 -3.14
N ILE A 38 6.20 6.55 -4.34
CA ILE A 38 5.42 5.54 -5.07
C ILE A 38 6.40 4.44 -5.47
N GLU A 39 6.17 3.23 -4.97
CA GLU A 39 7.01 2.08 -5.28
C GLU A 39 6.16 0.94 -5.84
N PHE A 40 6.47 0.54 -7.08
CA PHE A 40 5.83 -0.60 -7.73
C PHE A 40 6.65 -1.87 -7.50
N MET A 41 5.96 -2.88 -7.02
CA MET A 41 6.52 -4.20 -6.77
C MET A 41 6.58 -5.04 -8.03
N THR A 42 7.68 -5.77 -8.19
CA THR A 42 7.79 -6.80 -9.21
C THR A 42 6.73 -7.88 -9.00
N ARG A 43 6.16 -8.39 -10.08
CA ARG A 43 5.14 -9.43 -9.99
C ARG A 43 5.68 -10.68 -9.30
N GLY A 44 4.85 -11.28 -8.45
CA GLY A 44 5.21 -12.50 -7.72
C GLY A 44 6.14 -12.29 -6.52
N THR A 45 6.58 -11.06 -6.23
CA THR A 45 7.30 -10.78 -5.00
C THR A 45 6.34 -10.56 -3.83
N THR A 46 6.77 -10.98 -2.64
CA THR A 46 6.03 -10.74 -1.39
C THR A 46 6.74 -9.64 -0.62
N ILE A 47 6.00 -8.67 -0.06
CA ILE A 47 6.57 -7.73 0.91
C ILE A 47 6.96 -8.55 2.14
N ASN A 48 8.25 -8.76 2.32
CA ASN A 48 8.79 -9.20 3.60
C ASN A 48 9.32 -7.97 4.36
N SER A 49 9.79 -8.17 5.58
CA SER A 49 10.31 -7.07 6.40
C SER A 49 11.54 -6.40 5.79
N GLU A 50 12.36 -7.14 5.03
CA GLU A 50 13.58 -6.60 4.41
C GLU A 50 13.25 -5.62 3.28
N VAL A 51 12.32 -5.99 2.39
CA VAL A 51 11.85 -5.09 1.34
C VAL A 51 11.19 -3.86 1.97
N TYR A 52 10.36 -4.05 2.99
CA TYR A 52 9.74 -2.91 3.68
C TYR A 52 10.76 -1.97 4.33
N CYS A 53 11.80 -2.52 4.98
CA CYS A 53 12.90 -1.72 5.54
C CYS A 53 13.68 -0.95 4.46
N HIS A 54 13.82 -1.52 3.26
CA HIS A 54 14.41 -0.81 2.11
C HIS A 54 13.52 0.35 1.68
N THR A 55 12.22 0.11 1.50
CA THR A 55 11.24 1.16 1.17
C THR A 55 11.25 2.31 2.18
N LEU A 56 11.34 2.02 3.49
CA LEU A 56 11.44 3.05 4.53
C LEU A 56 12.70 3.92 4.39
N LYS A 57 13.83 3.36 3.97
CA LYS A 57 15.05 4.14 3.70
C LYS A 57 14.87 5.08 2.51
N GLU A 58 14.23 4.61 1.45
CA GLU A 58 13.91 5.47 0.30
C GLU A 58 12.91 6.56 0.68
N LEU A 59 11.92 6.24 1.52
CA LEU A 59 10.98 7.22 2.06
C LEU A 59 11.71 8.28 2.90
N GLN A 60 12.65 7.89 3.74
CA GLN A 60 13.44 8.85 4.53
C GLN A 60 14.20 9.83 3.61
N ARG A 61 14.79 9.35 2.52
CA ARG A 61 15.46 10.21 1.54
C ARG A 61 14.47 11.13 0.83
N ALA A 62 13.29 10.62 0.49
CA ALA A 62 12.23 11.42 -0.14
C ALA A 62 11.78 12.56 0.78
N ILE A 63 11.52 12.28 2.06
CA ILE A 63 11.17 13.27 3.09
C ILE A 63 12.30 14.30 3.24
N GLN A 64 13.56 13.87 3.31
CA GLN A 64 14.69 14.80 3.42
C GLN A 64 14.82 15.74 2.21
N LYS A 65 14.50 15.24 1.02
CA LYS A 65 14.55 16.03 -0.22
C LYS A 65 13.39 17.03 -0.32
N LYS A 66 12.18 16.58 0.00
CA LYS A 66 10.92 17.32 -0.23
C LYS A 66 10.51 18.19 0.94
N CYS A 67 10.66 17.68 2.16
CA CYS A 67 10.07 18.23 3.37
C CYS A 67 11.16 18.79 4.30
N ARG A 68 12.04 19.68 3.78
CA ARG A 68 13.17 20.25 4.56
C ARG A 68 12.74 20.93 5.86
N GLY A 69 11.55 21.50 5.91
CA GLY A 69 10.98 22.10 7.13
C GLY A 69 10.41 21.07 8.12
N LEU A 70 9.85 19.96 7.64
CA LEU A 70 9.13 18.97 8.45
C LEU A 70 10.07 18.15 9.36
N LEU A 71 11.35 18.01 8.96
CA LEU A 71 12.38 17.32 9.76
C LEU A 71 12.60 17.94 11.14
N SER A 72 12.23 19.21 11.34
CA SER A 72 12.34 19.89 12.63
C SER A 72 11.27 19.46 13.65
N SER A 73 10.12 18.95 13.19
CA SER A 73 8.96 18.61 14.03
C SER A 73 8.81 17.11 14.31
N GLY A 74 9.70 16.28 13.73
CA GLY A 74 9.60 14.82 13.80
C GLY A 74 8.63 14.23 12.76
N VAL A 75 8.68 12.92 12.59
CA VAL A 75 7.82 12.18 11.66
C VAL A 75 7.00 11.18 12.45
N VAL A 76 5.68 11.24 12.27
CA VAL A 76 4.74 10.24 12.80
C VAL A 76 4.25 9.39 11.62
N LEU A 77 4.57 8.11 11.64
CA LEU A 77 4.20 7.16 10.60
C LEU A 77 2.90 6.45 10.95
N LEU A 78 1.92 6.52 10.06
CA LEU A 78 0.70 5.72 10.11
C LEU A 78 0.78 4.60 9.06
N HIS A 79 0.74 3.36 9.52
CA HIS A 79 0.69 2.17 8.66
C HIS A 79 -0.16 1.07 9.35
N ASP A 80 -0.53 0.02 8.62
CA ASP A 80 -1.34 -1.06 9.16
C ASP A 80 -0.52 -2.06 10.00
N ASN A 81 -1.18 -3.04 10.64
CA ASN A 81 -0.47 -4.03 11.47
C ASN A 81 0.00 -5.25 10.65
N ALA A 82 0.35 -5.06 9.37
CA ALA A 82 0.83 -6.14 8.53
C ALA A 82 2.15 -6.71 9.08
N ARG A 83 2.35 -8.03 8.95
CA ARG A 83 3.53 -8.73 9.52
C ARG A 83 4.89 -8.09 9.18
N PRO A 84 5.15 -7.62 7.94
CA PRO A 84 6.40 -6.93 7.62
C PRO A 84 6.59 -5.62 8.38
N GLN A 85 5.49 -4.95 8.73
CA GLN A 85 5.50 -3.62 9.33
C GLN A 85 5.68 -3.71 10.86
N THR A 86 5.15 -4.77 11.48
CA THR A 86 5.34 -5.07 12.91
C THR A 86 6.58 -5.90 13.22
N ALA A 87 7.40 -6.21 12.21
CA ALA A 87 8.60 -7.03 12.39
C ALA A 87 9.67 -6.29 13.21
N VAL A 88 10.46 -7.04 14.00
CA VAL A 88 11.54 -6.49 14.85
C VAL A 88 12.50 -5.61 14.05
N ARG A 89 12.92 -6.08 12.87
CA ARG A 89 13.81 -5.32 11.96
C ARG A 89 13.21 -3.98 11.54
N THR A 90 11.91 -3.94 11.30
CA THR A 90 11.21 -2.71 10.93
C THR A 90 11.18 -1.73 12.11
N GLY A 91 10.89 -2.22 13.31
CA GLY A 91 10.97 -1.42 14.54
C GLY A 91 12.36 -0.85 14.80
N GLU A 92 13.43 -1.61 14.52
CA GLU A 92 14.81 -1.12 14.59
C GLU A 92 15.10 0.04 13.63
N VAL A 93 14.63 -0.08 12.38
CA VAL A 93 14.78 0.97 11.37
C VAL A 93 14.03 2.24 11.78
N LEU A 94 12.79 2.12 12.24
CA LEU A 94 11.98 3.26 12.67
C LEU A 94 12.59 3.98 13.88
N ARG A 95 13.09 3.23 14.88
CA ARG A 95 13.85 3.79 16.00
C ARG A 95 15.11 4.52 15.55
N LYS A 96 15.86 3.96 14.59
CA LYS A 96 17.06 4.60 14.04
C LYS A 96 16.72 5.93 13.35
N PHE A 97 15.56 6.01 12.70
CA PHE A 97 15.09 7.23 12.06
C PHE A 97 14.48 8.24 13.04
N LYS A 98 14.25 7.83 14.31
CA LYS A 98 13.53 8.60 15.33
C LYS A 98 12.12 8.97 14.85
N TRP A 99 11.45 8.00 14.22
CA TRP A 99 10.08 8.15 13.78
C TRP A 99 9.16 7.53 14.82
N ASP A 100 8.12 8.27 15.19
CA ASP A 100 7.04 7.74 16.00
C ASP A 100 6.09 6.94 15.12
N VAL A 101 5.52 5.86 15.67
CA VAL A 101 4.53 5.04 14.97
C VAL A 101 3.19 5.27 15.62
N PHE A 102 2.22 5.73 14.84
CA PHE A 102 0.85 5.87 15.33
C PHE A 102 0.26 4.48 15.54
N GLN A 103 -0.27 4.21 16.74
CA GLN A 103 -0.87 2.91 17.02
C GLN A 103 -2.16 2.73 16.22
N HIS A 104 -2.15 1.74 15.33
CA HIS A 104 -3.33 1.37 14.55
C HIS A 104 -4.03 0.18 15.21
N PRO A 105 -5.35 0.23 15.46
CA PRO A 105 -6.06 -0.93 15.97
C PRO A 105 -6.16 -2.05 14.92
N PRO A 106 -6.21 -3.33 15.34
CA PRO A 106 -6.41 -4.44 14.41
C PRO A 106 -7.73 -4.32 13.64
N TYR A 107 -7.69 -4.63 12.33
CA TYR A 107 -8.86 -4.72 11.45
C TYR A 107 -9.69 -3.44 11.31
N SER A 108 -9.04 -2.27 11.35
CA SER A 108 -9.70 -0.95 11.23
C SER A 108 -9.32 -0.18 9.97
N PRO A 109 -9.65 -0.68 8.77
CA PRO A 109 -9.34 0.03 7.52
C PRO A 109 -10.00 1.42 7.44
N GLU A 110 -11.10 1.66 8.15
CA GLU A 110 -11.74 2.96 8.28
C GLU A 110 -10.86 4.02 8.97
N LEU A 111 -9.88 3.59 9.76
CA LEU A 111 -8.91 4.45 10.43
C LEU A 111 -7.60 4.58 9.63
N ALA A 112 -7.43 3.82 8.56
CA ALA A 112 -6.30 3.94 7.66
C ALA A 112 -6.65 4.91 6.52
N THR A 113 -6.10 6.13 6.58
CA THR A 113 -6.40 7.20 5.60
C THR A 113 -6.17 6.74 4.16
N SER A 114 -5.15 5.90 3.91
CA SER A 114 -4.88 5.34 2.60
C SER A 114 -6.00 4.42 2.09
N ASP A 115 -6.56 3.56 2.95
CA ASP A 115 -7.63 2.63 2.56
C ASP A 115 -8.97 3.33 2.37
N PHE A 116 -9.33 4.21 3.31
CA PHE A 116 -10.60 4.94 3.26
C PHE A 116 -10.62 5.98 2.13
N HIS A 117 -9.55 6.75 1.95
CA HIS A 117 -9.53 7.88 1.05
C HIS A 117 -8.86 7.56 -0.29
N LEU A 118 -7.53 7.39 -0.27
CA LEU A 118 -6.71 7.30 -1.48
C LEU A 118 -7.10 6.11 -2.37
N PHE A 119 -7.18 4.91 -1.79
CA PHE A 119 -7.49 3.71 -2.55
C PHE A 119 -8.97 3.62 -2.95
N THR A 120 -9.88 4.24 -2.20
CA THR A 120 -11.28 4.38 -2.63
C THR A 120 -11.38 5.25 -3.88
N ALA A 121 -10.71 6.41 -3.91
CA ALA A 121 -10.66 7.27 -5.09
C ALA A 121 -9.98 6.57 -6.27
N MET A 122 -8.86 5.88 -6.02
CA MET A 122 -8.13 5.14 -7.06
C MET A 122 -8.98 4.02 -7.66
N LYS A 123 -9.74 3.27 -6.85
CA LYS A 123 -10.66 2.22 -7.34
C LYS A 123 -11.72 2.79 -8.28
N LYS A 124 -12.30 3.95 -7.93
CA LYS A 124 -13.27 4.63 -8.79
C LYS A 124 -12.64 5.05 -10.10
N TRP A 125 -11.44 5.65 -10.04
CA TRP A 125 -10.71 6.06 -11.24
C TRP A 125 -10.32 4.88 -12.13
N LEU A 126 -9.79 3.79 -11.57
CA LEU A 126 -9.43 2.57 -12.30
C LEU A 126 -10.63 1.83 -12.91
N GLY A 127 -11.85 2.12 -12.44
CA GLY A 127 -13.07 1.46 -12.90
C GLY A 127 -13.24 1.54 -14.43
N GLY A 128 -13.37 0.38 -15.07
CA GLY A 128 -13.56 0.28 -16.53
C GLY A 128 -12.31 0.51 -17.37
N GLN A 129 -11.15 0.81 -16.76
CA GLN A 129 -9.91 0.98 -17.50
C GLN A 129 -9.24 -0.36 -17.82
N HIS A 130 -8.65 -0.44 -19.02
CA HIS A 130 -7.84 -1.58 -19.45
C HIS A 130 -6.46 -1.10 -19.89
N PHE A 131 -5.43 -1.72 -19.34
CA PHE A 131 -4.03 -1.42 -19.68
C PHE A 131 -3.42 -2.60 -20.45
N ALA A 132 -2.72 -2.28 -21.54
CA ALA A 132 -2.10 -3.29 -22.39
C ALA A 132 -0.94 -4.00 -21.69
N ASP A 133 -0.16 -3.26 -20.90
CA ASP A 133 1.05 -3.70 -20.22
C ASP A 133 1.26 -2.97 -18.88
N ASP A 134 2.23 -3.46 -18.11
CA ASP A 134 2.55 -2.99 -16.76
C ASP A 134 3.10 -1.57 -16.76
N GLU A 135 3.87 -1.18 -17.77
CA GLU A 135 4.49 0.14 -17.83
C GLU A 135 3.43 1.22 -18.07
N LYS A 136 2.47 0.96 -18.95
CA LYS A 136 1.30 1.84 -19.13
C LYS A 136 0.49 1.97 -17.85
N LEU A 137 0.26 0.86 -17.13
CA LEU A 137 -0.43 0.90 -15.85
C LEU A 137 0.35 1.72 -14.81
N LYS A 138 1.66 1.45 -14.64
CA LYS A 138 2.52 2.17 -13.69
C LYS A 138 2.55 3.67 -13.99
N ASN A 139 2.69 4.05 -15.26
CA ASN A 139 2.72 5.45 -15.67
C ASN A 139 1.38 6.14 -15.42
N ALA A 140 0.26 5.50 -15.77
CA ALA A 140 -1.07 6.05 -15.54
C ALA A 140 -1.36 6.23 -14.03
N VAL A 141 -1.06 5.22 -13.22
CA VAL A 141 -1.23 5.28 -11.75
C VAL A 141 -0.32 6.35 -11.15
N THR A 142 0.93 6.45 -11.59
CA THR A 142 1.86 7.49 -11.12
C THR A 142 1.36 8.89 -11.46
N HIS A 143 0.89 9.09 -12.69
CA HIS A 143 0.35 10.36 -13.13
C HIS A 143 -0.90 10.73 -12.32
N TRP A 144 -1.83 9.80 -12.15
CA TRP A 144 -3.03 10.01 -11.35
C TRP A 144 -2.71 10.35 -9.89
N LEU A 145 -1.80 9.60 -9.25
CA LEU A 145 -1.36 9.86 -7.87
C LEU A 145 -0.77 11.27 -7.73
N LYS A 146 0.10 11.67 -8.67
CA LYS A 146 0.69 13.01 -8.67
C LYS A 146 -0.33 14.11 -8.93
N SER A 147 -1.37 13.85 -9.73
CA SER A 147 -2.44 14.84 -9.95
C SER A 147 -3.33 15.03 -8.72
N GLN A 148 -3.39 14.04 -7.81
CA GLN A 148 -4.18 14.21 -6.58
C GLN A 148 -3.48 15.07 -5.53
N ALA A 149 -2.16 15.30 -5.62
CA ALA A 149 -1.42 16.11 -4.65
C ALA A 149 -1.89 17.58 -4.57
N ALA A 150 -2.66 18.06 -5.56
CA ALA A 150 -3.28 19.39 -5.52
C ALA A 150 -4.71 19.41 -4.94
N ALA A 151 -5.27 18.24 -4.63
CA ALA A 151 -6.67 18.07 -4.24
C ALA A 151 -6.86 17.43 -2.86
N PHE A 152 -5.77 17.01 -2.21
CA PHE A 152 -5.76 16.44 -0.85
C PHE A 152 -5.32 17.46 0.19
#